data_AF-A0A8J8BGZ3-F1
#
_entry.id   AF-A0A8J8BGZ3-F1
#
_cell.length_a   1.000
_cell.length_b   1.000
_cell.length_c   1.000
_cell.angle_alpha   90.00
_cell.angle_beta   90.00
_cell.angle_gamma   90.00
#
_symmetry.space_group_name_H-M   'P 1'
#
loop_
_entity.id
_entity.type
_entity.pdbx_description
1 polymer ?
#
loop_
_entity_poly.entity_id
_entity_poly.type
_entity_poly.pdbx_seq_one_letter_code
_entity_poly.pdbx_strand_id
1 'polypeptide(L)'
;MQVRIVIAGQERQLFHPLLREGVEVSVGLGRTVHQVLEEDLHVPEEIIEQDIQSLFLDNHPVDDLQTRIYSSGSVLTLSAAMPGLVGACMRRGGVYSGLRQGISWSDDTKGRNSLKVGFIRIKLFNFMAPRIGPILLSHGVQVCGERLAQVLKVP
;
A
#
# COMPACT_ATOMS: atom_id res chain seq x y z
N MET A 1 16.43 14.35 -4.03
CA MET A 1 16.79 13.49 -5.19
C MET A 1 15.94 12.21 -5.12
N GLN A 2 15.41 11.65 -6.21
CA GLN A 2 14.76 10.32 -6.17
C GLN A 2 15.76 9.23 -6.57
N VAL A 3 15.74 8.12 -5.85
CA VAL A 3 16.58 6.94 -6.12
C VAL A 3 15.71 5.69 -6.17
N ARG A 4 16.02 4.79 -7.09
CA ARG A 4 15.45 3.44 -7.12
C ARG A 4 16.38 2.51 -6.37
N ILE A 5 15.85 1.80 -5.39
CA ILE A 5 16.59 0.78 -4.65
C ILE A 5 16.00 -0.59 -4.95
N VAL A 6 16.87 -1.60 -5.04
CA VAL A 6 16.52 -3.02 -5.16
C VAL A 6 17.34 -3.75 -4.10
N ILE A 7 16.69 -4.58 -3.29
CA ILE A 7 17.34 -5.33 -2.23
C ILE A 7 17.06 -6.81 -2.46
N ALA A 8 18.12 -7.57 -2.72
CA ALA A 8 18.05 -9.02 -2.85
C ALA A 8 18.16 -9.70 -1.47
N GLY A 9 17.37 -10.74 -1.23
CA GLY A 9 17.36 -11.51 0.02
C GLY A 9 16.28 -11.07 1.00
N GLN A 10 16.40 -11.49 2.26
CA GLN A 10 15.45 -11.07 3.30
C GLN A 10 15.65 -9.58 3.63
N GLU A 11 14.55 -8.84 3.64
CA GLU A 11 14.55 -7.46 4.10
C GLU A 11 15.14 -7.37 5.50
N ARG A 12 16.00 -6.37 5.73
CA ARG A 12 16.42 -5.98 7.07
C ARG A 12 15.42 -5.00 7.65
N GLN A 13 15.09 -5.17 8.94
CA GLN A 13 14.20 -4.26 9.70
C GLN A 13 14.58 -2.78 9.59
N LEU A 14 15.83 -2.50 9.22
CA LEU A 14 16.35 -1.19 8.84
C LEU A 14 15.42 -0.44 7.87
N PHE A 15 14.80 -1.12 6.89
CA PHE A 15 13.97 -0.47 5.86
C PHE A 15 12.50 -0.26 6.27
N HIS A 16 12.06 -0.83 7.40
CA HIS A 16 10.69 -0.66 7.90
C HIS A 16 10.25 0.81 8.05
N PRO A 17 11.09 1.76 8.51
CA PRO A 17 10.71 3.17 8.57
C PRO A 17 10.37 3.75 7.18
N LEU A 18 11.14 3.39 6.15
CA LEU A 18 10.87 3.83 4.77
C LEU A 18 9.53 3.27 4.26
N LEU A 19 9.29 1.98 4.50
CA LEU A 19 8.04 1.31 4.11
C LEU A 19 6.82 1.89 4.86
N ARG A 20 6.98 2.30 6.11
CA ARG A 20 5.92 2.91 6.92
C ARG A 20 5.57 4.33 6.45
N GLU A 21 6.60 5.16 6.22
CA GLU A 21 6.43 6.51 5.70
C GLU A 21 5.92 6.53 4.25
N GLY A 22 6.31 5.49 3.49
CA GLY A 22 5.83 5.19 2.16
C GLY A 22 6.91 5.25 1.10
N VAL A 23 6.81 4.32 0.15
CA VAL A 23 7.72 4.18 -1.00
C VAL A 23 6.91 4.23 -2.30
N GLU A 24 7.54 4.69 -3.38
CA GLU A 24 6.88 4.84 -4.68
C GLU A 24 7.11 3.60 -5.54
N VAL A 25 6.04 3.13 -6.16
CA VAL A 25 6.01 1.94 -7.01
C VAL A 25 5.29 2.26 -8.31
N SER A 26 5.78 1.66 -9.40
CA SER A 26 5.17 1.79 -10.72
C SER A 26 4.00 0.82 -10.82
N VAL A 27 2.83 1.31 -11.23
CA VAL A 27 1.59 0.52 -11.35
C VAL A 27 0.81 0.88 -12.61
N GLY A 28 -0.05 -0.01 -13.06
CA GLY A 28 -1.04 0.30 -14.09
C GLY A 28 -2.21 1.10 -13.52
N LEU A 29 -2.35 2.37 -13.90
CA LEU A 29 -3.52 3.18 -13.57
C LEU A 29 -4.77 2.61 -14.25
N GLY A 30 -5.91 2.69 -13.56
CA GLY A 30 -7.19 2.12 -13.97
C GLY A 30 -7.36 0.64 -13.57
N ARG A 31 -6.33 0.00 -13.03
CA ARG A 31 -6.44 -1.33 -12.41
C ARG A 31 -7.15 -1.28 -11.08
N THR A 32 -7.74 -2.40 -10.69
CA THR A 32 -8.31 -2.57 -9.35
C THR A 32 -7.21 -2.65 -8.29
N VAL A 33 -7.53 -2.41 -7.02
CA VAL A 33 -6.60 -2.59 -5.91
C VAL A 33 -6.08 -4.03 -5.89
N HIS A 34 -6.95 -5.02 -6.13
CA HIS A 34 -6.55 -6.43 -6.25
C HIS A 34 -5.48 -6.64 -7.33
N GLN A 35 -5.74 -6.18 -8.56
CA GLN A 35 -4.80 -6.28 -9.68
C GLN A 35 -3.48 -5.55 -9.42
N VAL A 36 -3.52 -4.39 -8.74
CA VAL A 36 -2.30 -3.68 -8.36
C VAL A 36 -1.48 -4.51 -7.36
N LEU A 37 -2.12 -5.11 -6.35
CA LEU A 37 -1.43 -5.93 -5.36
C LEU A 37 -0.83 -7.20 -5.99
N GLU A 38 -1.63 -7.92 -6.79
CA GLU A 38 -1.23 -9.19 -7.40
C GLU A 38 -0.28 -8.99 -8.59
N GLU A 39 -0.68 -8.21 -9.59
CA GLU A 39 0.04 -8.10 -10.87
C GLU A 39 1.21 -7.12 -10.82
N ASP A 40 1.04 -5.95 -10.20
CA ASP A 40 2.09 -4.91 -10.18
C ASP A 40 3.06 -5.09 -9.02
N LEU A 41 2.55 -5.41 -7.84
CA LEU A 41 3.34 -5.53 -6.61
C LEU A 41 3.76 -6.97 -6.30
N HIS A 42 3.30 -7.94 -7.09
CA HIS A 42 3.67 -9.35 -6.98
C HIS A 42 3.36 -9.94 -5.60
N VAL A 43 2.33 -9.42 -4.92
CA VAL A 43 1.89 -9.90 -3.61
C VAL A 43 1.09 -11.19 -3.82
N PRO A 44 1.49 -12.31 -3.18
CA PRO A 44 0.73 -13.55 -3.26
C PRO A 44 -0.71 -13.40 -2.77
N GLU A 45 -1.64 -14.05 -3.46
CA GLU A 45 -3.07 -14.06 -3.12
C GLU A 45 -3.35 -14.42 -1.65
N GLU A 46 -2.58 -15.37 -1.09
CA GLU A 46 -2.68 -15.75 0.32
C GLU A 46 -2.47 -14.56 1.27
N ILE A 47 -1.50 -13.69 0.98
CA ILE A 47 -1.23 -12.49 1.79
C ILE A 47 -2.36 -11.46 1.58
N ILE A 48 -2.85 -11.29 0.35
CA ILE A 48 -3.93 -10.35 0.02
C ILE A 48 -5.21 -10.65 0.80
N GLU A 49 -5.55 -11.94 0.91
CA GLU A 49 -6.77 -12.38 1.56
C GLU A 49 -6.64 -12.52 3.09
N GLN A 50 -5.52 -13.05 3.58
CA GLN A 50 -5.39 -13.41 5.00
C GLN A 50 -4.75 -12.32 5.85
N ASP A 51 -3.76 -11.61 5.30
CA ASP A 51 -2.92 -10.69 6.07
C ASP A 51 -3.40 -9.23 5.95
N ILE A 52 -3.90 -8.81 4.78
CA ILE A 52 -4.39 -7.44 4.56
C ILE A 52 -5.81 -7.28 5.11
N GLN A 53 -5.91 -6.85 6.36
CA GLN A 53 -7.21 -6.70 7.05
C GLN A 53 -7.76 -5.27 7.01
N SER A 54 -6.94 -4.27 6.75
CA SER A 54 -7.38 -2.88 6.56
C SER A 54 -6.61 -2.25 5.41
N LEU A 55 -7.34 -1.58 4.52
CA LEU A 55 -6.80 -0.97 3.33
C LEU A 55 -7.35 0.44 3.20
N PHE A 56 -6.48 1.40 2.89
CA PHE A 56 -6.87 2.80 2.68
C PHE A 56 -6.33 3.30 1.36
N LEU A 57 -7.19 3.93 0.57
CA LEU A 57 -6.82 4.67 -0.64
C LEU A 57 -6.99 6.16 -0.35
N ASP A 58 -5.92 6.93 -0.48
CA ASP A 58 -5.88 8.37 -0.22
C ASP A 58 -6.46 8.74 1.17
N ASN A 59 -6.08 7.95 2.18
CA ASN A 59 -6.52 8.02 3.58
C ASN A 59 -7.99 7.66 3.84
N HIS A 60 -8.70 7.13 2.84
CA HIS A 60 -10.07 6.65 2.99
C HIS A 60 -10.08 5.12 3.05
N PRO A 61 -10.74 4.48 4.03
CA PRO A 61 -10.85 3.03 4.09
C PRO A 61 -11.65 2.49 2.91
N VAL A 62 -11.15 1.39 2.34
CA VAL A 62 -11.73 0.71 1.18
C VAL A 62 -12.02 -0.73 1.58
N ASP A 63 -13.27 -1.17 1.36
CA ASP A 63 -13.66 -2.56 1.57
C ASP A 63 -13.49 -3.43 0.33
N ASP A 64 -13.77 -2.86 -0.84
CA ASP A 64 -13.83 -3.61 -2.09
C ASP A 64 -12.49 -3.52 -2.83
N LEU A 65 -11.82 -4.66 -2.97
CA LEU A 65 -10.58 -4.75 -3.73
C LEU A 65 -10.78 -4.53 -5.24
N GLN A 66 -12.03 -4.52 -5.73
CA GLN A 66 -12.37 -4.14 -7.10
C GLN A 66 -12.36 -2.62 -7.32
N THR A 67 -12.16 -1.83 -6.27
CA THR A 67 -11.93 -0.37 -6.36
C THR A 67 -10.77 -0.08 -7.29
N ARG A 68 -10.93 0.84 -8.25
CA ARG A 68 -9.90 1.17 -9.24
C ARG A 68 -9.05 2.36 -8.83
N ILE A 69 -7.76 2.31 -9.14
CA ILE A 69 -6.80 3.39 -8.85
C ILE A 69 -6.50 4.16 -10.14
N TYR A 70 -7.05 5.35 -10.30
CA TYR A 70 -6.91 6.15 -11.53
C TYR A 70 -5.81 7.23 -11.48
N SER A 71 -5.38 7.61 -10.27
CA SER A 71 -4.52 8.78 -10.08
C SER A 71 -3.08 8.36 -9.77
N SER A 72 -2.15 8.82 -10.59
CA SER A 72 -0.74 8.82 -10.18
C SER A 72 -0.58 9.73 -8.97
N GLY A 73 0.21 9.30 -7.99
CA GLY A 73 0.41 9.97 -6.71
C GLY A 73 -0.55 9.51 -5.63
N SER A 74 -1.56 8.67 -5.94
CA SER A 74 -2.42 8.09 -4.92
C SER A 74 -1.61 7.33 -3.88
N VAL A 75 -2.10 7.36 -2.63
CA VAL A 75 -1.48 6.71 -1.50
C VAL A 75 -2.30 5.48 -1.11
N LEU A 76 -1.72 4.30 -1.31
CA LEU A 76 -2.31 3.04 -0.89
C LEU A 76 -1.63 2.58 0.41
N THR A 77 -2.41 2.51 1.49
CA THR A 77 -1.94 2.09 2.80
C THR A 77 -2.48 0.72 3.15
N LEU A 78 -1.58 -0.21 3.47
CA LEU A 78 -1.90 -1.59 3.83
C LEU A 78 -1.58 -1.81 5.31
N SER A 79 -2.53 -2.42 6.03
CA SER A 79 -2.36 -2.75 7.43
C SER A 79 -2.92 -4.14 7.73
N ALA A 80 -2.23 -4.81 8.64
CA ALA A 80 -2.73 -6.03 9.28
C ALA A 80 -3.89 -5.70 10.23
N ALA A 81 -4.30 -6.69 11.02
CA ALA A 81 -5.20 -6.47 12.15
C ALA A 81 -4.74 -5.25 12.98
N MET A 82 -5.59 -4.22 13.05
CA MET A 82 -5.40 -3.11 13.97
C MET A 82 -6.12 -3.45 15.28
N PRO A 83 -5.47 -3.30 16.45
CA PRO A 83 -6.12 -3.56 17.73
C PRO A 83 -7.13 -2.46 18.09
N GLY A 84 -8.09 -2.82 18.95
CA GLY A 84 -9.05 -1.88 19.54
C GLY A 84 -10.23 -1.50 18.64
N LEU A 85 -11.07 -0.59 19.13
CA LEU A 85 -12.33 -0.21 18.48
C LEU A 85 -12.10 0.44 17.11
N VAL A 86 -11.09 1.30 16.99
CA VAL A 86 -10.72 1.92 15.70
C VAL A 86 -10.38 0.85 14.68
N GLY A 87 -9.60 -0.17 15.06
CA GLY A 87 -9.27 -1.27 14.17
C GLY A 87 -10.48 -2.13 13.79
N ALA A 88 -11.38 -2.40 14.74
CA ALA A 88 -12.62 -3.10 14.47
C ALA A 88 -13.50 -2.35 13.46
N CYS A 89 -13.55 -1.01 13.54
CA CYS A 89 -14.27 -0.17 12.58
C CYS A 89 -13.58 -0.15 11.21
N MET A 90 -12.25 -0.11 11.14
CA MET A 90 -11.49 0.00 9.88
C MET A 90 -11.30 -1.33 9.13
N ARG A 91 -11.60 -2.46 9.76
CA ARG A 91 -11.47 -3.79 9.15
C ARG A 91 -12.28 -3.89 7.86
N ARG A 92 -11.61 -4.37 6.80
CA ARG A 92 -12.21 -4.71 5.50
C ARG A 92 -13.33 -5.73 5.69
N GLY A 93 -14.53 -5.42 5.20
CA GLY A 93 -15.69 -6.30 5.30
C GLY A 93 -16.16 -6.59 6.74
N GLY A 94 -15.74 -5.76 7.72
CA GLY A 94 -16.09 -5.93 9.12
C GLY A 94 -17.53 -5.52 9.45
N VAL A 95 -18.09 -6.11 10.50
CA VAL A 95 -19.45 -5.81 11.02
C VAL A 95 -19.61 -4.33 11.39
N TYR A 96 -18.53 -3.69 11.86
CA TYR A 96 -18.53 -2.29 12.29
C TYR A 96 -18.22 -1.28 11.16
N SER A 97 -18.18 -1.71 9.90
CA SER A 97 -17.94 -0.85 8.73
C SER A 97 -18.94 0.31 8.62
N GLY A 98 -20.18 0.12 9.09
CA GLY A 98 -21.18 1.20 9.16
C GLY A 98 -20.76 2.42 9.98
N LEU A 99 -19.85 2.26 10.96
CA LEU A 99 -19.42 3.34 11.85
C LEU A 99 -18.44 4.34 11.20
N ARG A 100 -17.91 4.03 10.00
CA ARG A 100 -16.96 4.89 9.28
C ARG A 100 -17.49 5.43 7.95
N GLN A 101 -18.80 5.31 7.68
CA GLN A 101 -19.40 5.70 6.40
C GLN A 101 -19.05 7.12 5.95
N GLY A 102 -18.93 8.06 6.89
CA GLY A 102 -18.59 9.46 6.58
C GLY A 102 -17.15 9.69 6.09
N ILE A 103 -16.27 8.68 6.17
CA ILE A 103 -14.88 8.75 5.70
C ILE A 103 -14.52 7.64 4.71
N SER A 104 -15.44 6.74 4.37
CA SER A 104 -15.19 5.67 3.40
C SER A 104 -14.91 6.23 2.00
N TRP A 105 -14.10 5.51 1.23
CA TRP A 105 -13.82 5.91 -0.14
C TRP A 105 -15.09 5.85 -0.99
N SER A 106 -15.27 6.85 -1.86
CA SER A 106 -16.34 6.89 -2.86
C SER A 106 -15.75 7.30 -4.21
N ASP A 107 -16.21 6.65 -5.28
CA ASP A 107 -15.71 6.89 -6.63
C ASP A 107 -16.29 8.20 -7.18
N ASP A 108 -15.53 9.29 -7.10
CA ASP A 108 -15.91 10.57 -7.70
C ASP A 108 -15.38 10.72 -9.14
N THR A 109 -14.68 9.70 -9.65
CA THR A 109 -13.99 9.74 -10.95
C THR A 109 -14.80 9.10 -12.07
N LYS A 110 -15.89 9.76 -12.46
CA LYS A 110 -16.60 9.45 -13.72
C LYS A 110 -15.68 9.71 -14.93
N GLY A 111 -15.18 8.65 -15.57
CA GLY A 111 -14.83 8.66 -16.99
C GLY A 111 -13.34 8.78 -17.41
N ARG A 112 -12.37 8.35 -16.61
CA ARG A 112 -10.95 8.32 -17.06
C ARG A 112 -10.55 6.94 -17.61
N ASN A 113 -10.87 6.71 -18.89
CA ASN A 113 -10.44 5.52 -19.63
C ASN A 113 -9.08 5.74 -20.29
N SER A 114 -8.01 5.32 -19.61
CA SER A 114 -6.79 4.83 -20.27
C SER A 114 -5.90 4.11 -19.25
N LEU A 115 -5.59 2.84 -19.50
CA LEU A 115 -4.53 2.13 -18.79
C LEU A 115 -3.21 2.85 -19.11
N LYS A 116 -2.66 3.56 -18.14
CA LYS A 116 -1.38 4.26 -18.22
C LYS A 116 -0.50 3.80 -17.08
N VAL A 117 0.81 3.72 -17.30
CA VAL A 117 1.75 3.51 -16.19
C VAL A 117 1.81 4.80 -15.37
N GLY A 118 1.66 4.67 -14.06
CA GLY A 118 1.80 5.76 -13.10
C GLY A 118 2.55 5.30 -11.87
N PHE A 119 2.91 6.24 -10.99
CA PHE A 119 3.51 5.94 -9.70
C PHE A 119 2.49 6.16 -8.60
N ILE A 120 2.35 5.20 -7.69
CA ILE A 120 1.59 5.35 -6.45
C ILE A 120 2.52 5.19 -5.26
N ARG A 121 2.10 5.71 -4.10
CA ARG A 121 2.84 5.56 -2.85
C ARG A 121 2.23 4.43 -2.02
N ILE A 122 3.03 3.43 -1.70
CA ILE A 122 2.64 2.32 -0.82
C ILE A 122 3.16 2.58 0.58
N LYS A 123 2.27 2.45 1.58
CA LYS A 123 2.62 2.48 3.00
C LYS A 123 2.26 1.16 3.66
N LEU A 124 3.18 0.60 4.43
CA LEU A 124 2.98 -0.66 5.17
C LEU A 124 2.99 -0.40 6.68
N PHE A 125 1.90 -0.76 7.36
CA PHE A 125 1.76 -0.62 8.81
C PHE A 125 1.69 -1.97 9.53
N ASN A 126 1.91 -1.93 10.84
CA ASN A 126 1.88 -3.10 11.73
C ASN A 126 2.79 -4.22 11.18
N PHE A 127 2.27 -5.43 11.07
CA PHE A 127 2.99 -6.60 10.58
C PHE A 127 3.10 -6.67 9.05
N MET A 128 2.63 -5.66 8.29
CA MET A 128 2.70 -5.71 6.83
C MET A 128 4.10 -5.47 6.28
N ALA A 129 4.93 -4.68 6.97
CA ALA A 129 6.31 -4.43 6.55
C ALA A 129 7.10 -5.74 6.37
N PRO A 130 7.19 -6.65 7.37
CA PRO A 130 7.91 -7.92 7.18
C PRO A 130 7.25 -8.91 6.20
N ARG A 131 5.95 -8.74 5.86
CA ARG A 131 5.22 -9.65 4.94
C ARG A 131 5.33 -9.22 3.48
N ILE A 132 5.16 -7.93 3.20
CA ILE A 132 5.10 -7.36 1.84
C ILE A 132 6.38 -6.59 1.49
N GLY A 133 7.09 -6.04 2.49
CA GLY A 133 8.32 -5.28 2.32
C GLY A 133 9.41 -5.97 1.51
N PRO A 134 9.77 -7.25 1.79
CA PRO A 134 10.75 -7.97 0.98
C PRO A 134 10.34 -8.11 -0.49
N ILE A 135 9.06 -8.33 -0.75
CA ILE A 135 8.50 -8.46 -2.10
C ILE A 135 8.64 -7.13 -2.86
N LEU A 136 8.24 -6.01 -2.26
CA LEU A 136 8.38 -4.70 -2.89
C LEU A 136 9.85 -4.34 -3.15
N LEU A 137 10.71 -4.54 -2.15
CA LEU A 137 12.13 -4.16 -2.24
C LEU A 137 12.90 -5.02 -3.25
N SER A 138 12.53 -6.29 -3.44
CA SER A 138 13.14 -7.16 -4.45
C SER A 138 12.75 -6.81 -5.90
N HIS A 139 11.55 -6.25 -6.11
CA HIS A 139 11.10 -5.75 -7.42
C HIS A 139 11.49 -4.29 -7.67
N GLY A 140 11.88 -3.60 -6.59
CA GLY A 140 12.48 -2.29 -6.59
C GLY A 140 11.48 -1.17 -6.35
N VAL A 141 11.86 -0.25 -5.48
CA VAL A 141 11.02 0.88 -5.06
C VAL A 141 11.75 2.20 -5.24
N GLN A 142 11.00 3.27 -5.46
CA GLN A 142 11.52 4.63 -5.51
C GLN A 142 11.36 5.30 -4.15
N VAL A 143 12.42 5.95 -3.69
CA VAL A 143 12.44 6.70 -2.43
C VAL A 143 13.21 8.00 -2.60
N CYS A 144 12.90 8.95 -1.72
CA CYS A 144 13.69 10.16 -1.57
C CYS A 144 15.08 9.78 -1.03
N GLY A 145 16.15 10.19 -1.71
CA GLY A 145 17.53 9.85 -1.35
C GLY A 145 17.92 10.34 0.04
N GLU A 146 17.36 11.48 0.46
CA GLU A 146 17.52 12.06 1.78
C GLU A 146 16.94 11.14 2.88
N ARG A 147 15.76 10.53 2.62
CA ARG A 147 15.13 9.56 3.52
C ARG A 147 15.92 8.25 3.56
N LEU A 148 16.38 7.77 2.41
CA LEU A 148 17.24 6.59 2.35
C LEU A 148 18.53 6.78 3.15
N ALA A 149 19.17 7.94 2.99
CA ALA A 149 20.40 8.26 3.73
C ALA A 149 20.18 8.28 5.25
N GLN A 150 19.03 8.76 5.73
CA GLN A 150 18.71 8.72 7.17
C GLN A 150 18.64 7.28 7.69
N VAL A 151 18.01 6.39 6.93
CA VAL A 151 17.89 4.98 7.30
C VAL A 151 19.22 4.23 7.22
N LEU A 152 20.10 4.54 6.26
CA LEU A 152 21.41 3.91 6.14
C LEU A 152 22.44 4.43 7.17
N LYS A 153 22.17 5.57 7.82
CA LYS A 153 23.04 6.18 8.84
C LYS A 153 22.83 5.61 10.25
N VAL A 154 21.95 4.63 10.42
CA VAL A 154 21.74 3.96 11.71
C VAL A 154 23.03 3.20 12.07
N PRO A 155 23.65 3.47 13.24
CA PRO A 155 24.91 2.85 13.66
C PRO A 155 24.80 1.34 13.90
#